data_AF-A0A7W1N9F4-F1
#
_entry.id   AF-A0A7W1N9F4-F1
#
_cell.length_a   1.000
_cell.length_b   1.000
_cell.length_c   1.000
_cell.angle_alpha   90.00
_cell.angle_beta   90.00
_cell.angle_gamma   90.00
#
_symmetry.space_group_name_H-M   'P 1'
#
loop_
_entity.id
_entity.type
_entity.pdbx_description
1 polymer ?
#
loop_
_entity_poly.entity_id
_entity_poly.type
_entity_poly.pdbx_seq_one_letter_code
_entity_poly.pdbx_strand_id
1 'polypeptide(L)'
;MRNVLLTAVAAVSVLVLAVAAHAITNGGPDGTGHPEVGAMLAPHAYSDGTWEVCTGTLISPTVFLTAAHCEGDGQVSVTFDPSYNAETGKTYTGKWHADPAYNKSQSDPHDLAVIVFTQPVTGITPARLPKLGQLDSLKHGDGITSVGYGAQSVTMGAGGATFHYADIRYVATGSVNALTSTWIRASMNPSTGDGGTCYGDSGGPNFLGAGLTETNIVAGTTITGDFVCRATNVDYRLDTASARGFLGQYVALP
;
A
#
# COMPACT_ATOMS: atom_id res chain seq x y z
N MET A 1 -56.83 -8.95 -46.06
CA MET A 1 -55.98 -9.54 -44.98
C MET A 1 -54.65 -9.85 -45.64
N ARG A 2 -53.52 -9.21 -45.35
CA ARG A 2 -52.86 -9.13 -44.04
C ARG A 2 -51.69 -8.13 -44.17
N ASN A 3 -51.71 -7.09 -43.35
CA ASN A 3 -50.62 -6.13 -43.19
C ASN A 3 -49.39 -6.84 -42.61
N VAL A 4 -48.19 -6.55 -43.12
CA VAL A 4 -46.94 -6.91 -42.44
C VAL A 4 -46.13 -5.62 -42.28
N LEU A 5 -46.21 -5.05 -41.09
CA LEU A 5 -45.35 -3.96 -40.62
C LEU A 5 -43.94 -4.50 -40.40
N LEU A 6 -42.95 -3.88 -41.04
CA LEU A 6 -41.54 -4.04 -40.72
C LEU A 6 -41.19 -3.12 -39.55
N THR A 7 -41.10 -3.67 -38.35
CA THR A 7 -40.50 -3.00 -37.19
C THR A 7 -39.00 -3.23 -37.21
N ALA A 8 -38.23 -2.21 -37.59
CA ALA A 8 -36.78 -2.18 -37.42
C ALA A 8 -36.47 -1.91 -35.94
N VAL A 9 -35.98 -2.93 -35.22
CA VAL A 9 -35.43 -2.76 -33.87
C VAL A 9 -33.99 -2.30 -34.02
N ALA A 10 -33.75 -1.01 -33.77
CA ALA A 10 -32.41 -0.47 -33.65
C ALA A 10 -31.83 -0.90 -32.28
N ALA A 11 -30.93 -1.88 -32.29
CA ALA A 11 -30.14 -2.22 -31.12
C ALA A 11 -29.07 -1.13 -30.91
N VAL A 12 -29.28 -0.28 -29.90
CA VAL A 12 -28.26 0.66 -29.43
C VAL A 12 -27.27 -0.11 -28.57
N SER A 13 -26.14 -0.49 -29.16
CA SER A 13 -25.01 -1.05 -28.43
C SER A 13 -24.31 0.07 -27.65
N VAL A 14 -24.57 0.17 -26.35
CA VAL A 14 -23.77 1.03 -25.46
C VAL A 14 -22.44 0.32 -25.23
N LEU A 15 -21.40 0.73 -25.97
CA LEU A 15 -20.02 0.36 -25.65
C LEU A 15 -19.60 1.15 -24.41
N VAL A 16 -19.68 0.52 -23.24
CA VAL A 16 -18.97 1.01 -22.05
C VAL A 16 -17.50 0.67 -22.25
N LEU A 17 -16.73 1.58 -22.82
CA LEU A 17 -15.28 1.52 -22.74
C LEU A 17 -14.90 1.91 -21.31
N ALA A 18 -14.80 0.91 -20.44
CA ALA A 18 -14.11 1.08 -19.17
C ALA A 18 -12.64 1.38 -19.49
N VAL A 19 -12.25 2.65 -19.38
CA VAL A 19 -10.84 3.03 -19.40
C VAL A 19 -10.22 2.40 -18.15
N ALA A 20 -9.32 1.44 -18.33
CA ALA A 20 -8.55 0.90 -17.22
C ALA A 20 -7.68 2.03 -16.66
N ALA A 21 -8.07 2.58 -15.52
CA ALA A 21 -7.23 3.48 -14.75
C ALA A 21 -6.34 2.63 -13.85
N HIS A 22 -5.03 2.69 -14.06
CA HIS A 22 -4.03 1.94 -13.29
C HIS A 22 -3.53 2.82 -12.15
N ALA A 23 -3.71 2.36 -10.90
CA ALA A 23 -2.90 2.82 -9.77
C ALA A 23 -2.80 1.90 -8.58
N ILE A 24 -1.71 2.05 -7.82
CA ILE A 24 -0.90 0.86 -7.63
C ILE A 24 -0.62 0.19 -9.03
N THR A 25 0.51 -0.45 -9.18
CA THR A 25 0.76 -1.37 -10.30
C THR A 25 -0.50 -2.17 -10.66
N ASN A 26 -1.23 -1.90 -11.75
CA ASN A 26 -2.43 -2.69 -12.12
C ASN A 26 -3.53 -2.80 -11.02
N GLY A 27 -3.76 -1.73 -10.24
CA GLY A 27 -4.84 -1.65 -9.24
C GLY A 27 -5.93 -0.61 -9.55
N GLY A 28 -6.75 -0.28 -8.54
CA GLY A 28 -7.85 0.69 -8.62
C GLY A 28 -8.03 1.52 -7.34
N PRO A 29 -8.74 2.67 -7.40
CA PRO A 29 -8.89 3.53 -6.22
C PRO A 29 -9.53 2.77 -5.07
N ASP A 30 -8.93 2.85 -3.88
CA ASP A 30 -9.39 2.12 -2.70
C ASP A 30 -10.70 2.70 -2.13
N GLY A 31 -10.89 4.02 -2.31
CA GLY A 31 -11.99 4.72 -1.65
C GLY A 31 -11.88 4.53 -0.14
N THR A 32 -12.90 3.94 0.48
CA THR A 32 -12.95 3.74 1.95
C THR A 32 -12.67 2.29 2.36
N GLY A 33 -12.07 1.48 1.49
CA GLY A 33 -11.82 0.05 1.71
C GLY A 33 -10.91 -0.22 2.90
N HIS A 34 -9.82 0.55 3.03
CA HIS A 34 -8.80 0.34 4.05
C HIS A 34 -8.52 1.63 4.85
N PRO A 35 -9.48 2.13 5.66
CA PRO A 35 -9.40 3.42 6.34
C PRO A 35 -8.15 3.61 7.22
N GLU A 36 -7.55 2.51 7.67
CA GLU A 36 -6.32 2.46 8.47
C GLU A 36 -5.02 2.67 7.69
N VAL A 37 -5.07 2.69 6.36
CA VAL A 37 -3.90 3.00 5.53
C VAL A 37 -3.80 4.49 5.33
N GLY A 38 -2.61 5.06 5.46
CA GLY A 38 -2.41 6.50 5.39
C GLY A 38 -1.19 6.89 4.60
N ALA A 39 -1.15 8.16 4.21
CA ALA A 39 0.00 8.79 3.56
C ALA A 39 0.78 9.63 4.58
N MET A 40 2.08 9.42 4.62
CA MET A 40 3.05 10.33 5.22
C MET A 40 3.25 11.53 4.28
N LEU A 41 3.04 12.74 4.78
CA LEU A 41 3.03 13.95 3.97
C LEU A 41 4.34 14.72 4.10
N ALA A 42 4.82 15.24 2.97
CA ALA A 42 5.92 16.17 2.90
C ALA A 42 5.56 17.50 3.57
N PRO A 43 6.54 18.28 4.06
CA PRO A 43 6.29 19.61 4.60
C PRO A 43 5.81 20.60 3.52
N HIS A 44 6.08 20.31 2.25
CA HIS A 44 5.69 21.10 1.08
C HIS A 44 5.32 20.17 -0.07
N ALA A 45 4.40 20.60 -0.93
CA ALA A 45 4.07 19.88 -2.15
C ALA A 45 5.29 19.69 -3.06
N TYR A 46 5.34 18.54 -3.72
CA TYR A 46 6.25 18.24 -4.82
C TYR A 46 5.92 19.07 -6.06
N SER A 47 6.79 19.01 -7.07
CA SER A 47 6.64 19.78 -8.32
C SER A 47 5.40 19.42 -9.14
N ASP A 48 4.85 18.22 -8.95
CA ASP A 48 3.61 17.78 -9.57
C ASP A 48 2.35 18.16 -8.75
N GLY A 49 2.54 18.83 -7.60
CA GLY A 49 1.47 19.27 -6.70
C GLY A 49 1.06 18.25 -5.64
N THR A 50 1.64 17.05 -5.66
CA THR A 50 1.35 16.00 -4.66
C THR A 50 2.14 16.20 -3.37
N TRP A 51 1.74 15.51 -2.30
CA TRP A 51 2.32 15.66 -0.97
C TRP A 51 2.85 14.37 -0.37
N GLU A 52 2.40 13.22 -0.86
CA GLU A 52 2.79 11.95 -0.30
C GLU A 52 4.29 11.65 -0.47
N VAL A 53 4.91 11.19 0.61
CA VAL A 53 6.32 10.76 0.67
C VAL A 53 6.41 9.24 0.71
N CYS A 54 5.62 8.66 1.61
CA CYS A 54 5.53 7.23 1.87
C CYS A 54 4.14 6.88 2.36
N THR A 55 3.81 5.60 2.29
CA THR A 55 2.60 5.03 2.86
C THR A 55 2.88 4.40 4.24
N GLY A 56 1.83 4.16 5.00
CA GLY A 56 1.89 3.34 6.20
C GLY A 56 0.52 2.87 6.69
N THR A 57 0.47 2.29 7.89
CA THR A 57 -0.74 1.68 8.44
C THR A 57 -0.91 1.98 9.91
N LEU A 58 -2.10 2.41 10.31
CA LEU A 58 -2.48 2.53 11.72
C LEU A 58 -2.60 1.12 12.33
N ILE A 59 -1.69 0.76 13.25
CA ILE A 59 -1.65 -0.56 13.92
C ILE A 59 -2.08 -0.50 15.40
N SER A 60 -2.29 0.71 15.91
CA SER A 60 -3.06 1.00 17.13
C SER A 60 -3.62 2.42 17.04
N PRO A 61 -4.54 2.87 17.91
CA PRO A 61 -5.08 4.22 17.82
C PRO A 61 -4.01 5.34 17.83
N THR A 62 -2.80 5.08 18.33
CA THR A 62 -1.73 6.08 18.43
C THR A 62 -0.46 5.69 17.67
N VAL A 63 -0.42 4.57 16.95
CA VAL A 63 0.81 4.07 16.30
C VAL A 63 0.54 3.77 14.83
N PHE A 64 1.29 4.47 13.98
CA PHE A 64 1.28 4.30 12.53
C PHE A 64 2.60 3.68 12.08
N LEU A 65 2.54 2.48 11.50
CA LEU A 65 3.66 1.71 11.00
C LEU A 65 4.05 2.17 9.59
N THR A 66 5.34 2.29 9.32
CA THR A 66 5.92 2.58 8.00
C THR A 66 7.36 2.02 7.91
N ALA A 67 8.14 2.38 6.89
CA ALA A 67 9.52 1.93 6.70
C ALA A 67 10.53 2.97 7.20
N ALA A 68 11.69 2.53 7.70
CA ALA A 68 12.74 3.43 8.17
C ALA A 68 13.37 4.24 7.04
N HIS A 69 13.48 3.65 5.84
CA HIS A 69 14.03 4.34 4.67
C HIS A 69 13.17 5.51 4.16
N CYS A 70 11.95 5.69 4.68
CA CYS A 70 11.13 6.86 4.42
C CYS A 70 11.68 8.13 5.10
N GLU A 71 12.66 7.99 6.00
CA GLU A 71 13.46 9.09 6.53
C GLU A 71 12.63 10.26 7.11
N GLY A 72 11.58 9.94 7.86
CA GLY A 72 10.87 10.96 8.63
C GLY A 72 11.80 11.65 9.64
N ASP A 73 11.59 12.94 9.87
CA ASP A 73 12.33 13.71 10.87
C ASP A 73 11.38 14.42 11.83
N GLY A 74 11.74 14.42 13.12
CA GLY A 74 11.03 15.09 14.20
C GLY A 74 9.53 14.79 14.22
N GLN A 75 8.76 15.76 13.72
CA GLN A 75 7.32 15.76 13.71
C GLN A 75 6.79 15.58 12.29
N VAL A 76 6.02 14.52 12.09
CA VAL A 76 5.55 14.07 10.79
C VAL A 76 4.03 14.19 10.71
N SER A 77 3.52 14.63 9.56
CA SER A 77 2.10 14.71 9.26
C SER A 77 1.65 13.47 8.48
N VAL A 78 0.53 12.89 8.89
CA VAL A 78 -0.11 11.74 8.25
C VAL A 78 -1.56 12.09 7.93
N THR A 79 -2.05 11.66 6.77
CA THR A 79 -3.48 11.69 6.44
C THR A 79 -4.01 10.28 6.25
N PHE A 80 -5.29 10.09 6.56
CA PHE A 80 -6.05 8.88 6.25
C PHE A 80 -7.20 9.20 5.28
N ASP A 81 -7.11 10.31 4.56
CA ASP A 81 -8.10 10.66 3.56
C ASP A 81 -7.92 9.80 2.31
N PRO A 82 -9.01 9.29 1.70
CA PRO A 82 -8.91 8.43 0.51
C PRO A 82 -8.36 9.18 -0.71
N SER A 83 -8.54 10.50 -0.75
CA SER A 83 -7.88 11.42 -1.66
C SER A 83 -7.54 12.67 -0.86
N TYR A 84 -6.26 12.99 -0.74
CA TYR A 84 -5.80 14.11 0.07
C TYR A 84 -5.90 15.43 -0.70
N ASN A 85 -6.38 16.46 -0.01
CA ASN A 85 -6.44 17.82 -0.50
C ASN A 85 -5.86 18.72 0.60
N ALA A 86 -4.81 19.48 0.30
CA ALA A 86 -4.11 20.26 1.33
C ALA A 86 -4.96 21.38 1.99
N GLU A 87 -6.05 21.82 1.37
CA GLU A 87 -6.92 22.87 1.92
C GLU A 87 -7.97 22.33 2.88
N THR A 88 -8.43 21.09 2.66
CA THR A 88 -9.59 20.52 3.37
C THR A 88 -9.28 19.20 4.09
N GLY A 89 -8.14 18.58 3.78
CA GLY A 89 -7.76 17.27 4.24
C GLY A 89 -7.44 17.23 5.73
N LYS A 90 -7.78 16.12 6.36
CA LYS A 90 -7.49 15.89 7.77
C LYS A 90 -6.08 15.33 7.92
N THR A 91 -5.29 15.97 8.79
CA THR A 91 -3.95 15.52 9.13
C THR A 91 -3.83 15.19 10.61
N TYR A 92 -2.94 14.25 10.90
CA TYR A 92 -2.57 13.81 12.23
C TYR A 92 -1.06 13.97 12.35
N THR A 93 -0.64 14.51 13.47
CA THR A 93 0.77 14.83 13.67
C THR A 93 1.34 13.90 14.74
N GLY A 94 2.47 13.26 14.43
CA GLY A 94 3.12 12.34 15.33
C GLY A 94 4.64 12.48 15.32
N LYS A 95 5.28 11.80 16.27
CA LYS A 95 6.74 11.77 16.39
C LYS A 95 7.28 10.56 15.64
N TRP A 96 8.34 10.78 14.85
CA TRP A 96 9.04 9.73 14.13
C TRP A 96 9.93 8.87 15.05
N HIS A 97 9.90 7.56 14.84
CA HIS A 97 10.78 6.59 15.47
C HIS A 97 11.16 5.48 14.48
N ALA A 98 12.38 5.53 13.94
CA ALA A 98 12.93 4.41 13.16
C ALA A 98 13.50 3.32 14.09
N ASP A 99 13.50 2.07 13.62
CA ASP A 99 14.20 0.97 14.28
C ASP A 99 15.71 1.32 14.31
N PRO A 100 16.33 1.46 15.50
CA PRO A 100 17.74 1.80 15.61
C PRO A 100 18.68 0.72 15.06
N ALA A 101 18.18 -0.49 14.79
CA ALA A 101 18.92 -1.56 14.14
C ALA A 101 18.89 -1.49 12.61
N TYR A 102 18.17 -0.52 12.00
CA TYR A 102 18.11 -0.35 10.55
C TYR A 102 19.51 -0.24 9.94
N ASN A 103 19.86 -1.20 9.07
CA ASN A 103 21.26 -1.39 8.63
C ASN A 103 21.43 -1.60 7.11
N LYS A 104 20.35 -1.53 6.33
CA LYS A 104 20.35 -1.71 4.86
C LYS A 104 20.85 -3.10 4.37
N SER A 105 21.01 -4.07 5.27
CA SER A 105 21.34 -5.46 4.93
C SER A 105 20.20 -6.12 4.18
N GLN A 106 20.53 -7.01 3.25
CA GLN A 106 19.52 -7.78 2.50
C GLN A 106 18.96 -8.97 3.29
N SER A 107 19.68 -9.46 4.31
CA SER A 107 19.24 -10.63 5.08
C SER A 107 18.18 -10.28 6.12
N ASP A 108 18.38 -9.16 6.82
CA ASP A 108 17.51 -8.63 7.86
C ASP A 108 17.83 -7.13 8.02
N PRO A 109 17.17 -6.26 7.26
CA PRO A 109 17.50 -4.84 7.25
C PRO A 109 17.05 -4.10 8.49
N HIS A 110 16.08 -4.61 9.27
CA HIS A 110 15.34 -3.83 10.27
C HIS A 110 14.70 -2.55 9.70
N ASP A 111 14.21 -2.58 8.46
CA ASP A 111 13.65 -1.40 7.78
C ASP A 111 12.21 -1.12 8.22
N LEU A 112 12.04 -0.77 9.49
CA LEU A 112 10.76 -0.41 10.09
C LEU A 112 10.87 0.91 10.83
N ALA A 113 9.79 1.69 10.77
CA ALA A 113 9.60 2.85 11.60
C ALA A 113 8.16 2.94 12.07
N VAL A 114 7.94 3.70 13.13
CA VAL A 114 6.60 4.10 13.56
C VAL A 114 6.52 5.61 13.73
N ILE A 115 5.33 6.13 13.48
CA ILE A 115 4.93 7.47 13.87
C ILE A 115 3.99 7.33 15.06
N VAL A 116 4.36 7.92 16.20
CA VAL A 116 3.57 7.88 17.43
C VAL A 116 2.79 9.19 17.56
N PHE A 117 1.47 9.10 17.45
CA PHE A 117 0.57 10.24 17.62
C PHE A 117 0.41 10.60 19.09
N THR A 118 0.30 11.90 19.39
CA THR A 118 0.07 12.40 20.76
C THR A 118 -1.37 12.21 21.21
N GLN A 119 -2.30 12.05 20.28
CA GLN A 119 -3.72 11.79 20.51
C GLN A 119 -4.17 10.60 19.68
N PRO A 120 -5.11 9.79 20.19
CA PRO A 120 -5.62 8.66 19.44
C PRO A 120 -6.38 9.13 18.19
N VAL A 121 -6.07 8.51 17.07
CA VAL A 121 -6.91 8.51 15.87
C VAL A 121 -8.20 7.79 16.21
N THR A 122 -9.33 8.45 15.98
CA THR A 122 -10.67 7.94 16.30
C THR A 122 -11.47 7.70 15.02
N GLY A 123 -12.42 6.76 15.06
CA GLY A 123 -13.26 6.42 13.91
C GLY A 123 -12.61 5.51 12.87
N ILE A 124 -11.36 5.10 13.08
CA ILE A 124 -10.61 4.16 12.23
C ILE A 124 -10.24 2.95 13.07
N THR A 125 -10.53 1.75 12.58
CA THR A 125 -10.14 0.50 13.25
C THR A 125 -8.71 0.15 12.83
N PRO A 126 -7.73 0.11 13.75
CA PRO A 126 -6.36 -0.22 13.38
C PRO A 126 -6.21 -1.64 12.81
N ALA A 127 -5.23 -1.82 11.94
CA ALA A 127 -4.84 -3.12 11.44
C ALA A 127 -4.21 -3.99 12.52
N ARG A 128 -4.27 -5.31 12.33
CA ARG A 128 -3.64 -6.27 13.24
C ARG A 128 -2.27 -6.68 12.72
N LEU A 129 -1.36 -6.91 13.66
CA LEU A 129 -0.08 -7.56 13.39
C LEU A 129 -0.24 -9.09 13.38
N PRO A 130 0.59 -9.83 12.64
CA PRO A 130 0.61 -11.28 12.65
C PRO A 130 1.26 -11.82 13.93
N LYS A 131 0.86 -13.03 14.35
CA LYS A 131 1.54 -13.77 15.42
C LYS A 131 2.94 -14.20 14.97
N LEU A 132 3.85 -14.40 15.91
CA LEU A 132 5.20 -14.92 15.61
C LEU A 132 5.13 -16.19 14.74
N GLY A 133 5.79 -16.17 13.58
CA GLY A 133 5.83 -17.30 12.64
C GLY A 133 4.51 -17.61 11.91
N GLN A 134 3.48 -16.75 12.02
CA GLN A 134 2.19 -16.98 11.36
C GLN A 134 2.31 -17.10 9.83
N LEU A 135 3.29 -16.44 9.23
CA LEU A 135 3.45 -16.37 7.78
C LEU A 135 4.28 -17.52 7.21
N ASP A 136 4.82 -18.41 8.04
CA ASP A 136 5.56 -19.60 7.60
C ASP A 136 4.69 -20.58 6.78
N SER A 137 3.35 -20.43 6.86
CA SER A 137 2.41 -21.21 6.06
C SER A 137 2.10 -20.61 4.69
N LEU A 138 2.56 -19.39 4.37
CA LEU A 138 2.34 -18.77 3.06
C LEU A 138 2.98 -19.60 1.95
N LYS A 139 2.25 -19.77 0.86
CA LYS A 139 2.65 -20.57 -0.29
C LYS A 139 2.69 -19.72 -1.54
N HIS A 140 3.42 -20.21 -2.54
CA HIS A 140 3.35 -19.66 -3.89
C HIS A 140 1.89 -19.62 -4.37
N GLY A 141 1.45 -18.47 -4.86
CA GLY A 141 0.10 -18.23 -5.35
C GLY A 141 -0.90 -17.77 -4.29
N ASP A 142 -0.53 -17.75 -3.00
CA ASP A 142 -1.39 -17.14 -1.99
C ASP A 142 -1.55 -15.65 -2.27
N GLY A 143 -2.76 -15.13 -2.08
CA GLY A 143 -3.09 -13.73 -2.34
C GLY A 143 -2.54 -12.80 -1.26
N ILE A 144 -2.13 -11.60 -1.70
CA ILE A 144 -1.78 -10.47 -0.85
C ILE A 144 -2.46 -9.23 -1.42
N THR A 145 -3.01 -8.39 -0.54
CA THR A 145 -3.53 -7.08 -0.93
C THR A 145 -2.57 -5.98 -0.50
N SER A 146 -2.03 -5.25 -1.46
CA SER A 146 -1.23 -4.05 -1.23
C SER A 146 -2.12 -2.81 -1.29
N VAL A 147 -1.91 -1.86 -0.39
CA VAL A 147 -2.65 -0.59 -0.37
C VAL A 147 -1.68 0.56 -0.15
N GLY A 148 -1.82 1.65 -0.89
CA GLY A 148 -0.99 2.82 -0.68
C GLY A 148 -1.31 4.01 -1.58
N TYR A 149 -0.46 5.01 -1.52
CA TYR A 149 -0.64 6.31 -2.17
C TYR A 149 0.41 6.60 -3.24
N GLY A 150 1.30 5.65 -3.47
CA GLY A 150 2.43 5.80 -4.36
C GLY A 150 2.03 5.93 -5.83
N ALA A 151 3.07 5.89 -6.66
CA ALA A 151 2.97 6.09 -8.09
C ALA A 151 1.93 5.17 -8.70
N GLN A 152 1.01 5.80 -9.40
CA GLN A 152 -0.16 5.18 -9.94
C GLN A 152 0.09 4.50 -11.27
N SER A 153 0.88 5.15 -12.11
CA SER A 153 1.28 4.56 -13.36
C SER A 153 2.70 4.94 -13.69
N VAL A 154 3.32 4.11 -14.52
CA VAL A 154 4.65 4.33 -15.03
C VAL A 154 4.56 4.37 -16.55
N THR A 155 4.92 5.52 -17.13
CA THR A 155 5.00 5.67 -18.59
C THR A 155 6.46 5.64 -19.04
N MET A 156 6.73 4.87 -20.10
CA MET A 156 8.07 4.78 -20.69
C MET A 156 8.18 5.71 -21.90
N GLY A 157 9.17 6.60 -21.88
CA GLY A 157 9.49 7.50 -22.98
C GLY A 157 10.98 7.53 -23.30
N ALA A 158 11.38 8.38 -24.25
CA ALA A 158 12.78 8.53 -24.65
C ALA A 158 13.72 8.98 -23.50
N GLY A 159 13.16 9.61 -22.45
CA GLY A 159 13.88 10.01 -21.25
C GLY A 159 13.88 8.99 -20.10
N GLY A 160 13.33 7.79 -20.30
CA GLY A 160 13.18 6.76 -19.27
C GLY A 160 11.76 6.69 -18.70
N ALA A 161 11.66 6.18 -17.46
CA ALA A 161 10.40 6.02 -16.75
C ALA A 161 9.93 7.35 -16.15
N THR A 162 8.64 7.63 -16.28
CA THR A 162 7.95 8.72 -15.57
C THR A 162 6.88 8.12 -14.70
N PHE A 163 6.88 8.49 -13.42
CA PHE A 163 5.96 8.02 -12.39
C PHE A 163 4.90 9.09 -12.15
N HIS A 164 3.62 8.68 -12.08
CA HIS A 164 2.49 9.60 -11.96
C HIS A 164 1.85 9.47 -10.58
N TYR A 165 1.61 10.60 -9.92
CA TYR A 165 1.06 10.69 -8.56
C TYR A 165 -0.21 11.55 -8.52
N ALA A 166 -1.04 11.36 -7.49
CA ALA A 166 -2.34 12.02 -7.36
C ALA A 166 -2.81 12.18 -5.90
N ASP A 167 -2.01 11.77 -4.90
CA ASP A 167 -2.41 11.70 -3.50
C ASP A 167 -3.74 10.95 -3.24
N ILE A 168 -4.00 9.90 -4.03
CA ILE A 168 -5.18 9.04 -3.90
C ILE A 168 -4.72 7.68 -3.39
N ARG A 169 -5.45 7.12 -2.42
CA ARG A 169 -5.23 5.76 -1.96
C ARG A 169 -5.73 4.75 -2.99
N TYR A 170 -4.88 3.81 -3.34
CA TYR A 170 -5.17 2.71 -4.24
C TYR A 170 -4.90 1.37 -3.60
N VAL A 171 -5.52 0.36 -4.20
CA VAL A 171 -5.42 -1.03 -3.80
C VAL A 171 -5.15 -1.89 -5.03
N ALA A 172 -4.30 -2.90 -4.89
CA ALA A 172 -4.30 -4.06 -5.78
C ALA A 172 -4.00 -5.34 -5.05
N THR A 173 -4.26 -6.42 -5.76
CA THR A 173 -3.96 -7.78 -5.34
C THR A 173 -2.78 -8.31 -6.12
N GLY A 174 -1.82 -8.89 -5.42
CA GLY A 174 -0.76 -9.69 -6.00
C GLY A 174 -0.78 -11.11 -5.47
N SER A 175 0.15 -11.92 -5.95
CA SER A 175 0.33 -13.30 -5.50
C SER A 175 1.74 -13.53 -4.98
N VAL A 176 1.86 -14.28 -3.89
CA VAL A 176 3.17 -14.63 -3.32
C VAL A 176 3.95 -15.48 -4.33
N ASN A 177 5.16 -15.05 -4.68
CA ASN A 177 6.10 -15.82 -5.50
C ASN A 177 7.03 -16.67 -4.63
N ALA A 178 7.57 -16.07 -3.57
CA ALA A 178 8.52 -16.72 -2.68
C ALA A 178 8.48 -16.14 -1.27
N LEU A 179 8.90 -16.96 -0.31
CA LEU A 179 9.06 -16.58 1.09
C LEU A 179 10.50 -16.89 1.53
N THR A 180 11.11 -15.98 2.29
CA THR A 180 12.35 -16.25 3.04
C THR A 180 12.09 -16.10 4.54
N SER A 181 13.13 -16.23 5.36
CA SER A 181 13.06 -15.89 6.79
C SER A 181 12.58 -14.46 7.06
N THR A 182 12.73 -13.56 6.07
CA THR A 182 12.62 -12.12 6.24
C THR A 182 11.62 -11.49 5.27
N TRP A 183 11.51 -12.06 4.08
CA TRP A 183 10.84 -11.42 2.95
C TRP A 183 9.64 -12.21 2.50
N ILE A 184 8.54 -11.51 2.26
CA ILE A 184 7.53 -11.92 1.29
C ILE A 184 7.95 -11.31 -0.04
N ARG A 185 8.03 -12.13 -1.09
CA ARG A 185 8.23 -11.65 -2.46
C ARG A 185 6.96 -11.95 -3.23
N ALA A 186 6.23 -10.92 -3.63
CA ALA A 186 5.01 -11.04 -4.39
C ALA A 186 5.21 -10.61 -5.85
N SER A 187 4.40 -11.18 -6.73
CA SER A 187 4.21 -10.76 -8.11
C SER A 187 3.34 -9.51 -8.15
N MET A 188 3.72 -8.57 -9.01
CA MET A 188 2.86 -7.46 -9.46
C MET A 188 2.78 -7.44 -11.00
N ASN A 189 2.96 -8.61 -11.64
CA ASN A 189 2.98 -8.71 -13.08
C ASN A 189 1.55 -8.60 -13.65
N PRO A 190 1.23 -7.54 -14.43
CA PRO A 190 -0.11 -7.39 -14.99
C PRO A 190 -0.47 -8.50 -15.98
N SER A 191 0.52 -9.20 -16.54
CA SER A 191 0.29 -10.32 -17.46
C SER A 191 -0.30 -11.55 -16.77
N THR A 192 -0.13 -11.66 -15.45
CA THR A 192 -0.75 -12.69 -14.60
C THR A 192 -2.00 -12.18 -13.90
N GLY A 193 -2.40 -10.93 -14.15
CA GLY A 193 -3.49 -10.26 -13.44
C GLY A 193 -3.09 -9.70 -12.08
N ASP A 194 -1.82 -9.81 -11.69
CA ASP A 194 -1.33 -9.28 -10.44
C ASP A 194 -1.06 -7.77 -10.55
N GLY A 195 -1.23 -7.09 -9.42
CA GLY A 195 -0.81 -5.73 -9.19
C GLY A 195 0.03 -5.59 -7.93
N GLY A 196 0.52 -4.39 -7.66
CA GLY A 196 1.34 -4.16 -6.47
C GLY A 196 2.00 -2.79 -6.43
N THR A 197 2.83 -2.60 -5.44
CA THR A 197 3.37 -1.31 -5.03
C THR A 197 4.32 -0.64 -6.02
N CYS A 198 4.50 0.67 -5.87
CA CYS A 198 5.51 1.45 -6.56
C CYS A 198 6.14 2.51 -5.62
N TYR A 199 6.96 3.40 -6.16
CA TYR A 199 7.52 4.54 -5.41
C TYR A 199 6.43 5.30 -4.66
N GLY A 200 6.63 5.61 -3.38
CA GLY A 200 5.62 6.17 -2.47
C GLY A 200 4.89 5.09 -1.65
N ASP A 201 4.60 3.91 -2.20
CA ASP A 201 3.97 2.83 -1.42
C ASP A 201 4.90 2.21 -0.36
N SER A 202 6.17 2.60 -0.35
CA SER A 202 7.13 2.30 0.71
C SER A 202 6.53 2.53 2.10
N GLY A 203 6.70 1.55 2.98
CA GLY A 203 6.10 1.57 4.32
C GLY A 203 4.63 1.11 4.37
N GLY A 204 3.96 1.01 3.23
CA GLY A 204 2.58 0.58 3.12
C GLY A 204 2.35 -0.90 3.42
N PRO A 205 1.10 -1.27 3.77
CA PRO A 205 0.76 -2.64 4.15
C PRO A 205 0.60 -3.55 2.94
N ASN A 206 0.92 -4.81 3.22
CA ASN A 206 0.54 -5.96 2.41
C ASN A 206 -0.31 -6.86 3.30
N PHE A 207 -1.62 -6.75 3.15
CA PHE A 207 -2.59 -7.51 3.91
C PHE A 207 -2.58 -8.98 3.51
N LEU A 208 -2.76 -9.85 4.50
CA LEU A 208 -2.82 -11.29 4.31
C LEU A 208 -4.15 -11.68 3.62
N GLY A 209 -4.06 -12.36 2.47
CA GLY A 209 -5.20 -12.74 1.65
C GLY A 209 -5.52 -11.70 0.56
N ALA A 210 -6.50 -11.99 -0.28
CA ALA A 210 -6.94 -11.10 -1.35
C ALA A 210 -8.43 -11.30 -1.67
N GLY A 211 -9.13 -10.24 -2.06
CA GLY A 211 -10.56 -10.30 -2.37
C GLY A 211 -11.36 -10.84 -1.18
N LEU A 212 -12.12 -11.92 -1.38
CA LEU A 212 -12.97 -12.49 -0.31
C LEU A 212 -12.19 -13.14 0.84
N THR A 213 -10.89 -13.43 0.66
CA THR A 213 -10.04 -14.04 1.69
C THR A 213 -9.11 -13.04 2.38
N GLU A 214 -9.15 -11.77 1.96
CA GLU A 214 -8.39 -10.71 2.61
C GLU A 214 -8.75 -10.60 4.08
N THR A 215 -7.74 -10.34 4.88
CA THR A 215 -7.87 -10.14 6.32
C THR A 215 -7.25 -8.81 6.71
N ASN A 216 -7.70 -8.24 7.82
CA ASN A 216 -7.08 -7.05 8.40
C ASN A 216 -5.77 -7.39 9.18
N ILE A 217 -4.92 -8.26 8.63
CA ILE A 217 -3.60 -8.60 9.17
C ILE A 217 -2.55 -8.11 8.18
N VAL A 218 -1.67 -7.21 8.62
CA VAL A 218 -0.56 -6.72 7.80
C VAL A 218 0.53 -7.79 7.79
N ALA A 219 0.63 -8.57 6.71
CA ALA A 219 1.64 -9.63 6.58
C ALA A 219 3.05 -9.04 6.46
N GLY A 220 3.18 -7.97 5.68
CA GLY A 220 4.45 -7.32 5.42
C GLY A 220 4.30 -5.82 5.16
N THR A 221 5.41 -5.11 5.34
CA THR A 221 5.55 -3.71 4.96
C THR A 221 6.36 -3.62 3.67
N THR A 222 5.89 -2.86 2.67
CA THR A 222 6.61 -2.68 1.40
C THR A 222 7.93 -1.95 1.62
N ILE A 223 9.03 -2.58 1.19
CA ILE A 223 10.38 -2.03 1.31
C ILE A 223 10.97 -1.68 -0.05
N THR A 224 10.81 -2.57 -1.03
CA THR A 224 11.44 -2.40 -2.34
C THR A 224 10.72 -3.21 -3.42
N GLY A 225 11.12 -3.00 -4.67
CA GLY A 225 10.56 -3.66 -5.84
C GLY A 225 11.45 -3.47 -7.06
N ASP A 226 10.92 -3.82 -8.23
CA ASP A 226 11.63 -3.53 -9.48
C ASP A 226 11.43 -2.06 -9.87
N PHE A 227 12.41 -1.50 -10.57
CA PHE A 227 12.43 -0.09 -10.93
C PHE A 227 11.20 0.39 -11.72
N VAL A 228 10.56 -0.50 -12.50
CA VAL A 228 9.41 -0.13 -13.36
C VAL A 228 8.07 -0.46 -12.66
N CYS A 229 8.10 -0.99 -11.43
CA CYS A 229 6.93 -1.36 -10.65
C CYS A 229 5.99 -2.30 -11.42
N ARG A 230 6.55 -3.35 -12.04
CA ARG A 230 5.79 -4.26 -12.92
C ARG A 230 6.09 -5.73 -12.71
N ALA A 231 7.02 -6.09 -11.83
CA ALA A 231 7.45 -7.47 -11.66
C ALA A 231 7.45 -7.92 -10.20
N THR A 232 8.04 -7.14 -9.30
CA THR A 232 8.34 -7.61 -7.94
C THR A 232 7.90 -6.61 -6.88
N ASN A 233 7.10 -7.08 -5.94
CA ASN A 233 6.85 -6.42 -4.66
C ASN A 233 7.62 -7.19 -3.57
N VAL A 234 8.39 -6.50 -2.74
CA VAL A 234 9.24 -7.12 -1.71
C VAL A 234 8.92 -6.50 -0.36
N ASP A 235 8.31 -7.32 0.49
CA ASP A 235 7.73 -6.89 1.75
C ASP A 235 8.45 -7.52 2.93
N TYR A 236 8.79 -6.69 3.91
CA TYR A 236 9.44 -7.12 5.14
C TYR A 236 8.40 -7.74 6.07
N ARG A 237 8.61 -9.03 6.40
CA ARG A 237 7.68 -9.82 7.21
C ARG A 237 7.53 -9.23 8.61
N LEU A 238 6.28 -9.02 9.03
CA LEU A 238 5.97 -8.48 10.36
C LEU A 238 5.81 -9.56 11.45
N ASP A 239 5.90 -10.83 11.09
CA ASP A 239 5.81 -11.96 12.01
C ASP A 239 7.17 -12.47 12.53
N THR A 240 8.27 -11.83 12.15
CA THR A 240 9.62 -12.22 12.54
C THR A 240 9.96 -11.74 13.95
N ALA A 241 10.94 -12.39 14.60
CA ALA A 241 11.43 -11.96 15.91
C ALA A 241 12.02 -10.53 15.85
N SER A 242 12.74 -10.19 14.78
CA SER A 242 13.33 -8.86 14.56
C SER A 242 12.25 -7.78 14.46
N ALA A 243 11.28 -7.94 13.56
CA ALA A 243 10.18 -6.99 13.40
C ALA A 243 9.37 -6.82 14.71
N ARG A 244 9.02 -7.95 15.35
CA ARG A 244 8.27 -7.94 16.60
C ARG A 244 9.06 -7.35 17.77
N GLY A 245 10.38 -7.50 17.79
CA GLY A 245 11.25 -6.89 18.80
C GLY A 245 11.21 -5.36 18.79
N PHE A 246 11.10 -4.76 17.61
CA PHE A 246 10.87 -3.32 17.46
C PHE A 246 9.42 -2.94 17.78
N LEU A 247 8.45 -3.56 17.10
CA LEU A 247 7.02 -3.19 17.21
C LEU A 247 6.45 -3.39 18.63
N GLY A 248 6.93 -4.40 19.36
CA GLY A 248 6.53 -4.68 20.74
C GLY A 248 6.89 -3.58 21.74
N GLN A 249 7.73 -2.62 21.36
CA GLN A 249 8.01 -1.42 22.17
C GLN A 249 6.88 -0.39 22.10
N TYR A 250 6.01 -0.48 21.09
CA TYR A 250 4.98 0.52 20.79
C TYR A 250 3.55 -0.02 20.90
N VAL A 251 3.35 -1.32 20.65
CA VAL A 251 2.02 -1.94 20.67
C VAL A 251 2.05 -3.31 21.37
N ALA A 252 0.91 -3.73 21.90
CA ALA A 252 0.74 -5.09 22.39
C ALA A 252 0.72 -6.07 21.21
N LEU A 253 1.59 -7.08 21.25
CA LEU A 253 1.69 -8.08 20.20
C LEU A 253 0.76 -9.27 20.46
N PRO A 254 0.16 -9.87 19.41
CA PRO A 254 -0.63 -11.09 19.51
C PRO A 254 0.23 -12.36 19.60
#